data_AF-A0A0K1XCF6-F1
#
_entry.id   AF-A0A0K1XCF6-F1
#
_cell.length_a   1.000
_cell.length_b   1.000
_cell.length_c   1.000
_cell.angle_alpha   90.00
_cell.angle_beta   90.00
_cell.angle_gamma   90.00
#
_symmetry.space_group_name_H-M   'P 1'
#
loop_
_entity.id
_entity.type
_entity.pdbx_description
1 polymer ?
#
loop_
_entity_poly.entity_id
_entity_poly.type
_entity_poly.pdbx_seq_one_letter_code
_entity_poly.pdbx_strand_id
1 'polypeptide(L)'
;MSKRWMVGLGMGLGLLSMQAQAELVDTLGELTGYQILERKQIKGWVDADGSQDSAFKGCKKGRTILFEDGQSLTCSSYGYLYAYRPQAVILSRELKLDDQTLHSEYKMVVGDELFSMQR
;
A
#
# COMPACT_ATOMS: atom_id res chain seq x y z
N MET A 1 -25.07 37.84 51.56
CA MET A 1 -25.60 37.90 50.18
C MET A 1 -25.19 36.63 49.43
N SER A 2 -26.21 35.87 49.02
CA SER A 2 -26.30 34.86 47.94
C SER A 2 -25.04 34.36 47.22
N LYS A 3 -24.92 33.03 47.10
CA LYS A 3 -24.75 32.28 45.83
C LYS A 3 -24.85 30.77 46.11
N ARG A 4 -25.98 30.11 45.80
CA ARG A 4 -26.36 29.45 44.52
C ARG A 4 -25.38 28.35 44.07
N TRP A 5 -25.78 27.11 44.36
CA TRP A 5 -25.71 25.84 43.60
C TRP A 5 -24.88 25.80 42.31
N MET A 6 -24.15 24.70 42.09
CA MET A 6 -24.40 23.79 40.95
C MET A 6 -23.61 22.48 41.05
N VAL A 7 -24.34 21.38 40.87
CA VAL A 7 -23.87 20.01 40.62
C VAL A 7 -23.05 19.99 39.34
N GLY A 8 -21.79 19.56 39.44
CA GLY A 8 -20.92 19.33 38.29
C GLY A 8 -21.00 17.86 37.86
N LEU A 9 -21.67 17.64 36.73
CA LEU A 9 -21.80 16.40 35.99
C LEU A 9 -20.42 15.81 35.65
N GLY A 10 -19.91 14.88 36.45
CA GLY A 10 -18.73 14.07 36.12
C GLY A 10 -19.14 12.85 35.32
N MET A 11 -19.44 13.00 34.02
CA MET A 11 -19.78 11.87 33.17
C MET A 11 -19.24 12.09 31.75
N GLY A 12 -18.39 11.16 31.30
CA GLY A 12 -18.06 11.01 29.89
C GLY A 12 -16.62 11.34 29.48
N LEU A 13 -15.61 10.72 30.10
CA LEU A 13 -14.34 10.44 29.40
C LEU A 13 -14.30 8.94 29.10
N GLY A 14 -14.81 8.55 27.94
CA GLY A 14 -14.74 7.16 27.50
C GLY A 14 -15.08 7.04 26.03
N LEU A 15 -14.25 6.28 25.32
CA LEU A 15 -14.42 5.73 23.96
C LEU A 15 -13.94 6.61 22.79
N LEU A 16 -12.62 6.72 22.63
CA LEU A 16 -12.00 7.05 21.34
C LEU A 16 -10.72 6.21 21.12
N SER A 17 -10.83 4.89 20.93
CA SER A 17 -9.64 4.11 20.52
C SER A 17 -9.91 2.69 19.98
N MET A 18 -10.87 2.47 19.06
CA MET A 18 -11.08 1.10 18.50
C MET A 18 -11.32 0.98 16.99
N GLN A 19 -11.18 2.02 16.17
CA GLN A 19 -11.55 1.92 14.74
C GLN A 19 -10.44 1.46 13.78
N ALA A 20 -9.19 1.31 14.22
CA ALA A 20 -8.07 0.99 13.30
C ALA A 20 -7.86 -0.51 13.02
N GLN A 21 -8.54 -1.41 13.75
CA GLN A 21 -8.21 -2.86 13.70
C GLN A 21 -8.86 -3.62 12.54
N ALA A 22 -10.01 -3.17 12.04
CA ALA A 22 -10.73 -3.87 10.98
C ALA A 22 -9.99 -3.77 9.62
N GLU A 23 -9.49 -2.59 9.28
CA GLU A 23 -8.89 -2.33 7.95
C GLU A 23 -7.59 -3.10 7.72
N LEU A 24 -6.80 -3.32 8.78
CA LEU A 24 -5.54 -4.07 8.67
C LEU A 24 -5.80 -5.56 8.40
N VAL A 25 -6.78 -6.17 9.08
CA VAL A 25 -7.10 -7.58 8.90
C VAL A 25 -7.64 -7.83 7.50
N ASP A 26 -8.51 -6.95 6.99
CA ASP A 26 -9.03 -7.04 5.63
C ASP A 26 -7.90 -6.91 4.59
N THR A 27 -7.04 -5.91 4.74
CA THR A 27 -5.91 -5.66 3.82
C THR A 27 -4.90 -6.80 3.83
N LEU A 28 -4.51 -7.31 5.01
CA LEU A 28 -3.62 -8.47 5.11
C LEU A 28 -4.29 -9.76 4.61
N GLY A 29 -5.61 -9.87 4.78
CA GLY A 29 -6.42 -10.96 4.25
C GLY A 29 -6.32 -11.08 2.72
N GLU A 30 -6.32 -9.94 2.00
CA GLU A 30 -6.11 -9.90 0.55
C GLU A 30 -4.75 -10.45 0.09
N LEU A 31 -3.75 -10.43 0.98
CA LEU A 31 -2.40 -10.94 0.73
C LEU A 31 -2.24 -12.43 1.05
N THR A 32 -3.32 -13.14 1.38
CA THR A 32 -3.26 -14.59 1.64
C THR A 32 -2.68 -15.34 0.43
N GLY A 33 -1.63 -16.14 0.68
CA GLY A 33 -0.91 -16.91 -0.33
C GLY A 33 0.18 -16.12 -1.09
N TYR A 34 0.32 -14.81 -0.85
CA TYR A 34 1.46 -14.05 -1.35
C TYR A 34 2.71 -14.31 -0.50
N GLN A 35 3.86 -14.32 -1.15
CA GLN A 35 5.17 -14.41 -0.53
C GLN A 35 5.94 -13.11 -0.77
N ILE A 36 6.73 -12.68 0.22
CA ILE A 36 7.70 -11.59 0.02
C ILE A 36 8.80 -12.11 -0.88
N LEU A 37 8.93 -11.53 -2.07
CA LEU A 37 10.04 -11.82 -2.96
C LEU A 37 11.26 -11.02 -2.56
N GLU A 38 11.06 -9.73 -2.32
CA GLU A 38 12.16 -8.79 -2.15
C GLU A 38 11.71 -7.44 -1.59
N ARG A 39 12.68 -6.67 -1.10
CA ARG A 39 12.53 -5.30 -0.68
C ARG A 39 13.47 -4.43 -1.49
N LYS A 40 12.93 -3.41 -2.15
CA LYS A 40 13.67 -2.52 -3.06
C LYS A 40 13.45 -1.05 -2.74
N GLN A 41 14.43 -0.23 -3.11
CA GLN A 41 14.32 1.23 -3.10
C GLN A 41 13.79 1.71 -4.44
N ILE A 42 12.71 2.51 -4.44
CA ILE A 42 12.17 3.12 -5.67
C ILE A 42 13.09 4.28 -6.07
N LYS A 43 13.51 4.25 -7.34
CA LYS A 43 14.30 5.29 -8.00
C LYS A 43 13.43 6.39 -8.60
N GLY A 44 12.28 6.01 -9.12
CA GLY A 44 11.37 6.88 -9.87
C GLY A 44 10.36 6.08 -10.68
N TRP A 45 9.75 6.73 -11.67
CA TRP A 45 8.81 6.10 -12.59
C TRP A 45 8.89 6.71 -13.98
N VAL A 46 8.37 6.00 -14.97
CA VAL A 46 8.17 6.46 -16.35
C VAL A 46 6.79 6.04 -16.85
N ASP A 47 6.08 6.97 -17.48
CA ASP A 47 4.80 6.74 -18.15
C ASP A 47 5.01 6.49 -19.66
N ALA A 48 3.99 5.94 -20.33
CA ALA A 48 4.06 5.60 -21.75
C ALA A 48 4.29 6.80 -22.69
N ASP A 49 3.98 8.02 -22.24
CA ASP A 49 4.24 9.26 -22.97
C ASP A 49 5.67 9.80 -22.76
N GLY A 50 6.51 9.08 -22.01
CA GLY A 50 7.88 9.46 -21.69
C GLY A 50 8.01 10.37 -20.47
N SER A 51 6.90 10.78 -19.84
CA SER A 51 6.94 11.53 -18.58
C SER A 51 7.60 10.67 -17.50
N GLN A 52 8.48 11.27 -16.70
CA GLN A 52 9.19 10.59 -15.63
C GLN A 52 9.45 11.52 -14.45
N ASP A 53 9.61 10.93 -13.27
CA ASP A 53 10.00 11.65 -12.06
C ASP A 53 10.77 10.71 -11.11
N SER A 54 11.62 11.29 -10.27
CA SER A 54 12.33 10.59 -9.18
C SER A 54 11.48 10.44 -7.92
N ALA A 55 10.48 11.32 -7.73
CA ALA A 55 9.50 11.16 -6.67
C ALA A 55 8.44 10.13 -7.08
N PHE A 56 8.16 9.17 -6.19
CA PHE A 56 7.05 8.24 -6.36
C PHE A 56 5.73 9.02 -6.26
N LYS A 57 4.86 8.84 -7.26
CA LYS A 57 3.54 9.49 -7.35
C LYS A 57 2.42 8.46 -7.50
N GLY A 58 2.59 7.30 -6.86
CA GLY A 58 1.67 6.18 -6.96
C GLY A 58 1.69 5.50 -8.33
N CYS A 59 0.67 4.69 -8.55
CA CYS A 59 0.44 3.94 -9.76
C CYS A 59 -0.64 4.58 -10.64
N LYS A 60 -0.32 4.69 -11.93
CA LYS A 60 -1.28 4.81 -13.03
C LYS A 60 -1.17 3.53 -13.84
N LYS A 61 -2.27 2.99 -14.38
CA LYS A 61 -2.21 1.79 -15.22
C LYS A 61 -1.20 1.98 -16.37
N GLY A 62 -0.25 1.06 -16.47
CA GLY A 62 0.84 1.11 -17.47
C GLY A 62 2.08 1.92 -17.07
N ARG A 63 2.06 2.62 -15.92
CA ARG A 63 3.26 3.29 -15.37
C ARG A 63 4.30 2.25 -15.00
N THR A 64 5.55 2.47 -15.41
CA THR A 64 6.68 1.64 -15.01
C THR A 64 7.36 2.25 -13.79
N ILE A 65 7.45 1.49 -12.70
CA ILE A 65 8.20 1.84 -11.49
C ILE A 65 9.63 1.33 -11.64
N LEU A 66 10.59 2.21 -11.42
CA LEU A 66 12.02 1.93 -11.56
C LEU A 66 12.63 1.77 -10.16
N PHE A 67 13.44 0.73 -9.97
CA PHE A 67 14.18 0.50 -8.73
C PHE A 67 15.67 0.85 -8.90
N GLU A 68 16.36 1.08 -7.77
CA GLU A 68 17.78 1.46 -7.77
C GLU A 68 18.71 0.41 -8.40
N ASP A 69 18.33 -0.86 -8.34
CA ASP A 69 19.09 -1.98 -8.89
C ASP A 69 18.85 -2.20 -10.40
N GLY A 70 18.15 -1.27 -11.05
CA GLY A 70 17.85 -1.31 -12.48
C GLY A 70 16.67 -2.21 -12.85
N GLN A 71 16.04 -2.89 -11.89
CA GLN A 71 14.82 -3.65 -12.14
C GLN A 71 13.59 -2.73 -12.18
N SER A 72 12.48 -3.26 -12.68
CA SER A 72 11.22 -2.51 -12.80
C SER A 72 9.98 -3.39 -12.63
N LEU A 73 8.86 -2.76 -12.29
CA LEU A 73 7.52 -3.35 -12.33
C LEU A 73 6.54 -2.37 -12.98
N THR A 74 5.54 -2.90 -13.67
CA THR A 74 4.50 -2.10 -14.33
C THR A 74 3.22 -2.12 -13.50
N CYS A 75 2.67 -0.95 -13.22
CA CYS A 75 1.41 -0.80 -12.50
C CYS A 75 0.24 -1.38 -13.32
N SER A 76 -0.53 -2.29 -12.73
CA SER A 76 -1.74 -2.86 -13.33
C SER A 76 -3.03 -2.25 -12.78
N SER A 77 -2.96 -1.63 -11.58
CA SER A 77 -4.03 -0.83 -10.99
C SER A 77 -3.68 0.65 -10.89
N TYR A 78 -4.67 1.42 -10.49
CA TYR A 78 -4.54 2.83 -10.17
C TYR A 78 -4.41 3.01 -8.65
N GLY A 79 -3.58 3.94 -8.18
CA GLY A 79 -3.50 4.32 -6.77
C GLY A 79 -2.57 5.51 -6.56
N TYR A 80 -2.86 6.36 -5.58
CA TYR A 80 -2.09 7.56 -5.31
C TYR A 80 -1.26 7.42 -4.05
N LEU A 81 0.03 7.76 -4.14
CA LEU A 81 0.87 7.99 -2.98
C LEU A 81 2.03 8.89 -3.39
N TYR A 82 2.26 9.96 -2.66
CA TYR A 82 3.42 10.82 -2.89
C TYR A 82 4.51 10.49 -1.86
N ALA A 83 5.67 10.06 -2.33
CA ALA A 83 6.82 9.84 -1.47
C ALA A 83 8.13 10.04 -2.26
N TYR A 84 9.12 10.66 -1.64
CA TYR A 84 10.42 10.82 -2.27
C TYR A 84 11.26 9.56 -2.04
N ARG A 85 11.50 8.79 -3.11
CA ARG A 85 12.32 7.56 -3.11
C ARG A 85 11.97 6.63 -1.92
N PRO A 86 10.74 6.10 -1.83
CA PRO A 86 10.37 5.22 -0.75
C PRO A 86 10.94 3.81 -0.93
N GLN A 87 10.83 3.01 0.14
CA GLN A 87 11.03 1.57 0.09
C GLN A 87 9.75 0.87 -0.37
N ALA A 88 9.92 -0.20 -1.13
CA ALA A 88 8.85 -1.04 -1.63
C ALA A 88 9.10 -2.50 -1.24
N VAL A 89 8.05 -3.19 -0.83
CA VAL A 89 8.07 -4.65 -0.66
C VAL A 89 7.32 -5.27 -1.83
N ILE A 90 7.99 -6.15 -2.57
CA ILE A 90 7.42 -6.85 -3.72
C ILE A 90 6.94 -8.21 -3.24
N LEU A 91 5.68 -8.49 -3.56
CA LEU A 91 5.00 -9.73 -3.20
C LEU A 91 4.62 -10.47 -4.49
N SER A 92 4.63 -11.80 -4.44
CA SER A 92 4.03 -12.60 -5.51
C SER A 92 3.21 -13.77 -5.00
N ARG A 93 2.24 -14.17 -5.82
CA ARG A 93 1.48 -15.40 -5.63
C ARG A 93 1.40 -16.15 -6.94
N GLU A 94 1.70 -17.43 -6.90
CA GLU A 94 1.52 -18.33 -8.04
C GLU A 94 0.11 -18.93 -7.99
N LEU A 95 -0.62 -18.82 -9.09
CA LEU A 95 -1.86 -19.55 -9.31
C LEU A 95 -1.51 -20.83 -10.06
N LYS A 96 -1.65 -21.97 -9.37
CA LYS A 96 -1.38 -23.29 -9.91
C LYS A 96 -2.69 -24.01 -10.24
N LEU A 97 -2.72 -24.66 -11.39
CA LEU A 97 -3.73 -25.67 -11.72
C LEU A 97 -2.97 -26.97 -11.91
N ASP A 98 -3.28 -27.95 -11.06
CA ASP A 98 -2.43 -29.12 -10.82
C ASP A 98 -0.99 -28.70 -10.47
N ASP A 99 0.01 -29.32 -11.09
CA ASP A 99 1.44 -29.01 -10.90
C ASP A 99 1.97 -27.94 -11.89
N GLN A 100 1.08 -27.26 -12.62
CA GLN A 100 1.47 -26.22 -13.59
C GLN A 100 1.12 -24.83 -13.07
N THR A 101 2.12 -23.94 -13.05
CA THR A 101 1.88 -22.51 -12.78
C THR A 101 1.16 -21.90 -13.97
N LEU A 102 -0.10 -21.51 -13.78
CA LEU A 102 -0.91 -20.85 -14.79
C LEU A 102 -0.58 -19.36 -14.88
N HIS A 103 -0.44 -18.71 -13.73
CA HIS A 103 -0.28 -17.27 -13.66
C HIS A 103 0.50 -16.87 -12.40
N SER A 104 1.18 -15.74 -12.47
CA SER A 104 1.84 -15.12 -11.31
C SER A 104 1.24 -13.73 -11.11
N GLU A 105 0.68 -13.50 -9.94
CA GLU A 105 0.21 -12.18 -9.54
C GLU A 105 1.32 -11.47 -8.76
N TYR A 106 1.48 -10.17 -9.01
CA TYR A 106 2.46 -9.34 -8.32
C TYR A 106 1.76 -8.20 -7.61
N LYS A 107 2.20 -7.92 -6.40
CA LYS A 107 1.83 -6.73 -5.65
C LYS A 107 3.07 -5.98 -5.20
N MET A 108 2.92 -4.68 -4.99
CA MET A 108 3.95 -3.84 -4.41
C MET A 108 3.34 -3.05 -3.25
N VAL A 109 3.94 -3.14 -2.07
CA VAL A 109 3.56 -2.35 -0.90
C VAL A 109 4.53 -1.17 -0.78
N VAL A 110 4.00 0.05 -0.64
CA VAL A 110 4.80 1.26 -0.41
C VAL A 110 4.14 2.05 0.73
N GLY A 111 4.84 2.19 1.86
CA GLY A 111 4.17 2.65 3.09
C GLY A 111 3.06 1.67 3.46
N ASP A 112 1.84 2.20 3.60
CA ASP A 112 0.65 1.41 3.94
C ASP A 112 -0.23 1.10 2.71
N GLU A 113 0.21 1.52 1.52
CA GLU A 113 -0.53 1.38 0.27
C GLU A 113 -0.14 0.12 -0.48
N LEU A 114 -1.15 -0.59 -0.99
CA LEU A 114 -1.00 -1.82 -1.78
C LEU A 114 -1.32 -1.55 -3.27
N PHE A 115 -0.36 -1.85 -4.15
CA PHE A 115 -0.50 -1.67 -5.59
C PHE A 115 -0.49 -3.02 -6.32
N SER A 116 -1.36 -3.15 -7.33
CA SER A 116 -1.32 -4.30 -8.24
C SER A 116 -0.32 -4.05 -9.37
N MET A 117 0.51 -5.05 -9.64
CA MET A 117 1.65 -4.95 -10.55
C MET A 117 1.66 -6.07 -11.60
N GLN A 118 2.49 -5.88 -12.62
CA GLN A 118 2.84 -6.84 -13.66
C GLN A 118 4.35 -6.80 -13.87
N ARG A 119 4.91 -7.94 -14.25
CA ARG A 119 6.33 -8.12 -14.57
C ARG A 119 6.50 -8.44 -16.05
#